data_AF-A0A963LNF8-F1
#
_entry.id   AF-A0A963LNF8-F1
#
_cell.length_a   1.000
_cell.length_b   1.000
_cell.length_c   1.000
_cell.angle_alpha   90.00
_cell.angle_beta   90.00
_cell.angle_gamma   90.00
#
_symmetry.space_group_name_H-M   'P 1'
#
loop_
_entity.id
_entity.type
_entity.pdbx_description
1 polymer ?
#
loop_
_entity_poly.entity_id
_entity_poly.type
_entity_poly.pdbx_seq_one_letter_code
_entity_poly.pdbx_strand_id
1 'polypeptide(L)' 'FSSVRVHSYAKVDWSVLLPYVQVGRGARLVRTVIDRGCKIPDGMVIGEDAELDAKRFHRSANGICLVTRDMLAKLAA' A
#
# COMPACT_ATOMS: atom_id res chain seq x y z
N PHE A 1 -10.77 -0.79 -12.62
CA PHE A 1 -9.76 0.18 -12.17
C PHE A 1 -10.26 1.59 -12.41
N SER A 2 -11.09 2.14 -11.52
CA SER A 2 -11.64 3.49 -11.69
C SER A 2 -10.92 4.46 -10.76
N SER A 3 -10.37 5.54 -11.33
CA SER A 3 -9.84 6.69 -10.58
C SER A 3 -8.65 6.38 -9.65
N VAL A 4 -7.73 5.50 -10.05
CA VAL A 4 -6.45 5.29 -9.34
C VAL A 4 -5.43 6.33 -9.81
N ARG A 5 -4.67 6.94 -8.87
CA ARG A 5 -3.60 7.89 -9.18
C ARG A 5 -2.27 7.43 -8.60
N VAL A 6 -1.26 7.32 -9.44
CA VAL A 6 0.12 6.99 -9.04
C VAL A 6 1.01 8.19 -9.30
N HIS A 7 1.65 8.71 -8.26
CA HIS A 7 2.49 9.90 -8.33
C HIS A 7 3.94 9.56 -8.76
N SER A 8 4.74 10.57 -9.10
CA SER A 8 6.08 10.39 -9.65
C SER A 8 6.99 9.53 -8.76
N TYR A 9 7.89 8.77 -9.38
CA TYR A 9 8.87 7.90 -8.71
C TYR A 9 8.28 6.78 -7.86
N ALA A 10 6.94 6.63 -7.83
CA ALA A 10 6.33 5.47 -7.21
C ALA A 10 6.59 4.22 -8.03
N LYS A 11 6.82 3.09 -7.36
CA LYS A 11 6.91 1.75 -7.95
C LYS A 11 5.78 0.89 -7.40
N VAL A 12 5.05 0.25 -8.30
CA VAL A 12 3.97 -0.68 -7.97
C VAL A 12 4.23 -1.97 -8.74
N ASP A 13 4.47 -3.06 -8.00
CA ASP A 13 4.88 -4.35 -8.55
C ASP A 13 4.06 -5.48 -7.91
N TRP A 14 3.56 -6.41 -8.72
CA TRP A 14 2.68 -7.52 -8.29
C TRP A 14 1.55 -7.11 -7.33
N SER A 15 0.95 -5.93 -7.55
CA SER A 15 0.01 -5.34 -6.60
C SER A 15 -1.36 -5.03 -7.22
N VAL A 16 -2.41 -5.18 -6.43
CA VAL A 16 -3.80 -4.91 -6.81
C VAL A 16 -4.27 -3.64 -6.13
N LEU A 17 -4.63 -2.63 -6.93
CA LEU A 17 -5.15 -1.35 -6.44
C LEU A 17 -6.66 -1.26 -6.69
N LEU A 18 -7.45 -1.16 -5.62
CA LEU A 18 -8.89 -0.95 -5.74
C LEU A 18 -9.22 0.49 -6.21
N PRO A 19 -10.47 0.78 -6.60
CA PRO A 19 -10.86 2.11 -7.08
C PRO A 19 -10.52 3.24 -6.09
N TYR A 20 -10.27 4.44 -6.62
CA TYR A 20 -9.98 5.66 -5.86
C TYR A 20 -8.69 5.65 -5.02
N VAL A 21 -7.80 4.68 -5.23
CA VAL A 21 -6.50 4.63 -4.54
C VAL A 21 -5.56 5.73 -5.05
N GLN A 22 -4.86 6.38 -4.13
CA GLN A 22 -3.79 7.33 -4.44
C GLN A 22 -2.46 6.83 -3.89
N VAL A 23 -1.45 6.73 -4.75
CA VAL A 23 -0.10 6.28 -4.39
C VAL A 23 0.83 7.47 -4.39
N GLY A 24 1.33 7.85 -3.21
CA GLY A 24 2.23 8.98 -3.00
C GLY A 24 3.55 8.90 -3.76
N ARG A 25 4.26 10.03 -3.84
CA ARG A 25 5.50 10.17 -4.59
C ARG A 25 6.60 9.30 -3.97
N GLY A 26 7.32 8.54 -4.79
CA GLY A 26 8.41 7.68 -4.31
C GLY A 26 7.96 6.46 -3.49
N ALA A 27 6.66 6.19 -3.38
CA ALA A 27 6.16 5.02 -2.66
C ALA A 27 6.52 3.72 -3.40
N ARG A 28 6.84 2.66 -2.66
CA ARG A 28 7.23 1.35 -3.20
C ARG A 28 6.29 0.28 -2.69
N LEU A 29 5.49 -0.30 -3.58
CA LEU A 29 4.49 -1.31 -3.26
C LEU A 29 4.84 -2.60 -3.99
N VAL A 30 5.08 -3.68 -3.25
CA VAL A 30 5.43 -5.00 -3.79
C VAL A 30 4.50 -6.06 -3.18
N ARG A 31 3.82 -6.86 -4.01
CA ARG A 31 2.91 -7.93 -3.54
C ARG A 31 1.84 -7.41 -2.56
N THR A 32 1.19 -6.30 -2.90
CA THR A 32 0.20 -5.65 -2.03
C THR A 32 -1.22 -5.69 -2.60
N VAL A 33 -2.21 -5.66 -1.71
CA VAL A 33 -3.62 -5.42 -2.04
C VAL A 33 -4.06 -4.17 -1.30
N ILE A 34 -4.35 -3.11 -2.05
CA ILE A 34 -4.71 -1.80 -1.50
C ILE A 34 -6.21 -1.60 -1.61
N ASP A 35 -6.88 -1.44 -0.47
CA ASP A 35 -8.34 -1.25 -0.40
C ASP A 35 -8.79 0.09 -1.00
N ARG A 36 -10.10 0.18 -1.30
CA ARG A 36 -10.72 1.31 -1.98
C ARG A 36 -10.50 2.63 -1.23
N GLY A 37 -10.10 3.66 -1.97
CA GLY A 37 -9.94 5.01 -1.43
C GLY A 37 -8.75 5.20 -0.49
N CYS A 38 -7.85 4.21 -0.38
CA CYS A 38 -6.61 4.36 0.37
C CYS A 38 -5.70 5.42 -0.25
N LYS A 39 -5.10 6.24 0.61
CA LYS A 39 -4.07 7.23 0.23
C LYS A 39 -2.75 6.79 0.86
N ILE A 40 -1.86 6.29 0.03
CA ILE A 40 -0.51 5.89 0.44
C ILE A 40 0.36 7.15 0.54
N PRO A 41 0.99 7.42 1.71
CA PRO A 41 1.91 8.52 1.90
C PRO A 41 3.12 8.48 0.95
N ASP A 42 3.73 9.65 0.75
CA ASP A 42 4.97 9.78 0.01
C ASP A 42 6.10 8.99 0.68
N GLY A 43 6.93 8.32 -0.12
CA GLY A 43 8.06 7.51 0.34
C GLY A 43 7.69 6.23 1.10
N MET A 44 6.40 5.89 1.23
CA MET A 44 5.99 4.70 1.95
C MET A 44 6.42 3.43 1.21
N VAL A 45 7.05 2.50 1.94
CA VAL A 45 7.47 1.20 1.42
C VAL A 45 6.62 0.11 2.06
N ILE A 46 6.01 -0.75 1.24
CA ILE A 46 5.17 -1.87 1.65
C ILE A 46 5.52 -3.09 0.78
N GLY A 47 5.78 -4.23 1.42
CA GLY A 47 6.09 -5.50 0.76
C GLY A 47 7.57 -5.82 0.62
N GLU A 48 8.45 -5.01 1.22
CA GLU A 48 9.90 -5.22 1.20
C GLU A 48 10.44 -5.78 2.53
N ASP A 49 9.78 -5.49 3.65
CA ASP A 49 10.17 -5.95 4.98
C ASP A 49 9.04 -6.75 5.62
N ALA A 50 9.21 -8.06 5.64
CA ALA A 50 8.20 -9.00 6.12
C ALA A 50 7.78 -8.76 7.58
N GLU A 51 8.71 -8.37 8.46
CA GLU A 51 8.42 -8.18 9.88
C GLU A 51 7.72 -6.86 10.13
N LEU A 52 8.19 -5.80 9.48
CA LEU A 52 7.63 -4.47 9.59
C LEU A 52 6.25 -4.39 8.93
N ASP A 53 6.07 -5.04 7.79
CA ASP A 53 4.77 -5.12 7.11
C ASP A 53 3.75 -5.92 7.93
N ALA A 54 4.16 -7.02 8.57
CA ALA A 54 3.27 -7.79 9.44
C ALA A 54 2.85 -7.04 10.72
N LYS A 55 3.66 -6.08 11.18
CA LYS A 55 3.33 -5.20 12.31
C LYS A 55 2.36 -4.08 11.90
N ARG A 56 2.47 -3.59 10.67
CA ARG A 56 1.70 -2.43 10.17
C ARG A 56 0.39 -2.82 9.48
N PHE A 57 0.38 -3.96 8.82
CA PHE A 57 -0.68 -4.40 7.91
C PHE A 57 -1.01 -5.88 8.10
N HIS A 58 -2.09 -6.32 7.46
CA HIS A 58 -2.41 -7.74 7.44
C HIS A 58 -1.61 -8.45 6.34
N ARG A 59 -0.61 -9.25 6.75
CA ARG A 59 0.23 -10.03 5.83
C ARG A 59 -0.23 -11.49 5.80
N SER A 60 -0.52 -12.02 4.61
CA SER A 60 -0.86 -13.43 4.44
C SER A 60 0.38 -14.33 4.57
N ALA A 61 0.17 -15.63 4.80
CA ALA A 61 1.26 -16.62 4.82
C ALA A 61 2.07 -16.65 3.51
N ASN A 62 1.44 -16.32 2.38
CA ASN A 62 2.08 -16.23 1.07
C ASN A 62 2.81 -14.89 0.86
N GLY A 63 2.90 -14.03 1.88
CA GLY A 63 3.59 -12.75 1.84
C GLY A 63 2.88 -11.68 1.02
N ILE A 64 1.54 -11.68 1.01
CA ILE A 64 0.73 -10.62 0.40
C ILE A 64 0.26 -9.68 1.50
N CYS A 65 0.47 -8.37 1.34
CA CYS A 65 0.07 -7.37 2.33
C CYS A 65 -1.26 -6.71 1.94
N LEU A 66 -2.29 -6.90 2.78
CA LEU A 66 -3.56 -6.18 2.69
C LEU A 66 -3.47 -4.86 3.47
N VAL A 67 -3.72 -3.76 2.76
CA VAL A 67 -3.66 -2.39 3.29
C VAL A 67 -5.05 -1.77 3.25
N THR A 68 -5.52 -1.30 4.42
CA THR A 68 -6.82 -0.64 4.58
C THR A 68 -6.66 0.79 5.10
N ARG A 69 -7.70 1.62 4.94
CA ARG A 69 -7.69 3.01 5.41
C ARG A 69 -7.48 3.11 6.92
N ASP A 70 -8.13 2.26 7.70
CA ASP A 70 -7.97 2.20 9.16
C ASP A 70 -6.54 1.84 9.58
N MET A 71 -5.88 0.93 8.86
CA MET A 71 -4.48 0.60 9.13
C MET A 71 -3.56 1.78 8.86
N LEU A 72 -3.77 2.50 7.75
CA LEU A 72 -3.02 3.71 7.44
C LEU A 72 -3.27 4.83 8.47
N ALA A 73 -4.52 5.00 8.92
CA ALA A 73 -4.87 5.99 9.94
C ALA A 73 -4.16 5.73 11.28
N LYS A 74 -4.00 4.47 11.68
CA LYS A 74 -3.27 4.08 12.90
C LYS A 74 -1.77 4.39 12.85
N LEU A 75 -1.18 4.55 11.66
CA LEU A 75 0.24 4.90 11.50
C LEU A 75 0.48 6.41 11.49
N ALA A 76 -0.57 7.20 11.27
CA ALA A 76 -0.52 8.66 11.28
C ALA A 76 -0.82 9.28 12.66
N ALA A 77 -1.26 8.45 13.62
CA ALA A 77 -1.50 8.81 15.02
C ALA A 77 -0.27 8.46 15.87
#